data_AF-A0A517ZT70-F1
#
_entry.id   AF-A0A517ZT70-F1
#
_cell.length_a   1.000
_cell.length_b   1.000
_cell.length_c   1.000
_cell.angle_alpha   90.00
_cell.angle_beta   90.00
_cell.angle_gamma   90.00
#
_symmetry.space_group_name_H-M   'P 1'
#
loop_
_entity.id
_entity.type
_entity.pdbx_description
1 polymer ?
#
loop_
_entity_poly.entity_id
_entity_poly.type
_entity_poly.pdbx_seq_one_letter_code
_entity_poly.pdbx_strand_id
1 'polypeptide(L)' 'MQCDLETSVPDWVIEYPQSLAVFQKLGIDYSCGGISLDYACQQAGQEPNSVLQQLRQVIMADRDDETGASSS' A
#
# COMPACT_ATOMS: atom_id res chain seq x y z
N MET A 1 -1.26 6.35 -10.05
CA MET A 1 0.17 5.98 -10.12
C MET A 1 0.35 4.47 -10.29
N GLN A 2 1.50 3.99 -10.76
CA GLN A 2 1.81 2.55 -10.74
C GLN A 2 2.28 2.18 -9.32
N CYS A 3 1.59 1.23 -8.67
CA CYS A 3 1.90 0.81 -7.31
C CYS A 3 2.92 -0.33 -7.35
N ASP A 4 4.21 0.00 -7.28
CA ASP A 4 5.34 -0.94 -7.29
C ASP A 4 6.35 -0.69 -6.17
N LEU A 5 7.25 -1.66 -5.95
CA LEU A 5 8.24 -1.64 -4.86
C LEU A 5 9.18 -0.43 -4.87
N GLU A 6 9.41 0.14 -6.05
CA GLU A 6 10.34 1.25 -6.28
C GLU A 6 9.70 2.61 -6.01
N THR A 7 8.37 2.64 -5.89
CA THR A 7 7.62 3.88 -5.73
C THR A 7 7.53 4.32 -4.27
N SER A 8 7.40 5.63 -4.08
CA SER A 8 7.40 6.27 -2.78
C SER A 8 6.19 5.88 -1.93
N VAL A 9 6.45 5.34 -0.74
CA VAL A 9 5.43 5.06 0.29
C VAL A 9 4.59 6.29 0.66
N PRO A 10 5.17 7.50 0.90
CA PRO A 10 4.36 8.66 1.25
C PRO A 10 3.39 9.09 0.14
N ASP A 11 3.78 8.97 -1.13
CA ASP A 11 2.87 9.21 -2.26
C ASP A 11 1.66 8.26 -2.25
N TRP A 12 1.86 7.00 -1.82
CA TRP A 12 0.76 6.04 -1.71
C TRP A 12 -0.21 6.37 -0.59
N VAL A 13 0.27 6.89 0.53
CA VAL A 13 -0.60 7.33 1.62
C VAL A 13 -1.45 8.53 1.20
N ILE A 14 -0.89 9.40 0.34
CA ILE A 14 -1.60 10.55 -0.23
C ILE A 14 -2.66 10.10 -1.26
N GLU A 15 -2.31 9.23 -2.20
CA GLU A 15 -3.25 8.73 -3.22
C GLU A 15 -4.27 7.72 -2.67
N TYR A 16 -3.84 6.86 -1.75
CA TYR A 16 -4.61 5.73 -1.21
C TYR A 16 -4.54 5.75 0.33
N PRO A 17 -5.31 6.60 1.02
CA PRO A 17 -5.29 6.67 2.47
C PRO A 17 -5.61 5.34 3.16
N GLN A 18 -6.32 4.41 2.50
CA GLN A 18 -6.55 3.04 2.97
C GLN A 18 -5.27 2.21 3.13
N SER A 19 -4.21 2.52 2.37
CA SER A 19 -2.90 1.87 2.50
C SER A 19 -2.24 2.14 3.85
N LEU A 20 -2.57 3.27 4.49
CA LEU A 20 -2.04 3.68 5.79
C LEU A 20 -2.28 2.62 6.87
N ALA A 21 -3.47 2.01 6.88
CA ALA A 21 -3.82 0.99 7.86
C ALA A 21 -2.91 -0.25 7.73
N VAL A 22 -2.51 -0.59 6.51
CA VAL A 22 -1.59 -1.71 6.24
C VAL A 22 -0.19 -1.35 6.74
N PHE A 23 0.31 -0.14 6.43
CA PHE A 23 1.62 0.31 6.91
C PHE A 23 1.71 0.33 8.44
N GLN A 24 0.71 0.91 9.11
CA GLN A 24 0.65 0.95 10.57
C GLN A 24 0.57 -0.45 11.20
N LYS A 25 -0.24 -1.34 10.63
CA LYS A 25 -0.37 -2.73 11.11
C LYS A 25 0.93 -3.52 10.99
N LEU A 26 1.72 -3.26 9.94
CA LEU A 26 2.97 -3.94 9.66
C LEU A 26 4.19 -3.25 10.29
N GLY A 27 4.01 -2.08 10.91
CA GLY A 27 5.11 -1.30 11.49
C GLY A 27 6.04 -0.69 10.44
N ILE A 28 5.53 -0.44 9.24
CA ILE A 28 6.29 0.16 8.14
C ILE A 28 6.28 1.68 8.31
N ASP A 29 7.46 2.29 8.37
CA ASP A 29 7.58 3.73 8.45
C ASP A 29 7.23 4.37 7.11
N TYR A 30 6.28 5.30 7.13
CA TYR A 30 5.84 6.12 5.99
C TYR A 30 6.13 7.61 6.21
N SER A 31 6.83 7.95 7.30
CA SER A 31 7.00 9.33 7.77
C SER A 31 8.21 10.01 7.13
N CYS A 32 9.21 9.25 6.70
CA CYS A 32 10.35 9.78 5.96
C CYS A 32 10.00 9.96 4.48
N GLY A 33 9.92 11.22 4.03
CA GLY A 33 9.65 11.57 2.64
C GLY A 33 10.66 10.94 1.67
N GLY A 34 10.17 10.27 0.64
CA GLY A 34 10.98 9.80 -0.50
C GLY A 34 11.62 8.42 -0.36
N ILE A 35 11.19 7.58 0.59
CA ILE A 35 11.63 6.18 0.65
C ILE A 35 10.72 5.27 -0.19
N SER A 36 11.33 4.35 -0.95
CA SER A 36 10.62 3.31 -1.70
C SER A 36 10.02 2.26 -0.76
N LEU A 37 8.95 1.61 -1.20
CA LEU A 37 8.29 0.53 -0.45
C LEU A 37 9.25 -0.61 -0.08
N ASP A 38 10.13 -1.01 -1.00
CA ASP A 38 11.16 -2.03 -0.76
C ASP A 38 12.03 -1.70 0.46
N TYR A 39 12.59 -0.49 0.49
CA TYR A 39 13.44 -0.03 1.57
C TYR A 39 12.69 0.03 2.91
N ALA A 40 11.45 0.54 2.89
CA ALA A 40 10.62 0.63 4.09
C ALA A 40 10.28 -0.77 4.65
N CYS A 41 10.00 -1.74 3.78
CA CYS A 41 9.75 -3.13 4.17
C CYS A 41 11.01 -3.77 4.78
N GLN A 42 12.18 -3.57 4.17
CA GLN A 42 13.43 -4.10 4.70
C GLN A 42 13.75 -3.55 6.10
N GLN A 43 13.55 -2.26 6.34
CA GLN A 43 13.74 -1.66 7.67
C GLN A 43 12.77 -2.23 8.72
N ALA A 44 11.53 -2.54 8.32
CA ALA A 44 10.52 -3.15 9.18
C ALA A 44 10.68 -4.68 9.32
N GLY A 45 11.63 -5.31 8.62
CA GLY A 45 11.79 -6.77 8.57
C GLY A 45 10.64 -7.49 7.86
N GLN A 46 9.93 -6.80 6.96
CA GLN A 46 8.81 -7.32 6.18
C GLN A 46 9.26 -7.75 4.78
N GLU A 47 8.55 -8.71 4.18
CA GLU A 47 8.81 -9.16 2.81
C GLU A 47 8.10 -8.22 1.81
N PRO A 48 8.85 -7.49 0.95
CA PRO A 48 8.28 -6.43 0.12
C PRO A 48 7.13 -6.86 -0.79
N ASN A 49 7.22 -8.03 -1.43
CA ASN A 49 6.18 -8.53 -2.34
C ASN A 49 4.90 -8.91 -1.58
N SER A 50 5.03 -9.54 -0.41
CA SER A 50 3.90 -9.84 0.46
C SER A 50 3.16 -8.58 0.90
N VAL A 51 3.90 -7.52 1.25
CA VAL A 51 3.34 -6.22 1.60
C VAL A 51 2.65 -5.58 0.39
N LEU A 52 3.33 -5.56 -0.77
CA LEU A 52 2.79 -5.04 -2.03
C LEU A 52 1.46 -5.71 -2.39
N GLN A 53 1.36 -7.03 -2.24
CA GLN A 53 0.14 -7.77 -2.51
C GLN A 53 -1.00 -7.34 -1.56
N GLN A 54 -0.72 -7.21 -0.25
CA GLN A 54 -1.72 -6.76 0.72
C GLN A 54 -2.21 -5.34 0.41
N LEU A 55 -1.30 -4.44 0.04
CA LEU A 55 -1.64 -3.07 -0.35
C LEU A 55 -2.53 -3.04 -1.59
N ARG A 56 -2.18 -3.81 -2.63
CA ARG A 56 -3.01 -3.92 -3.84
C ARG A 56 -4.41 -4.43 -3.53
N GLN A 57 -4.56 -5.40 -2.62
CA GLN A 57 -5.87 -5.92 -2.22
C GLN A 57 -6.75 -4.86 -1.55
N VAL A 58 -6.21 -4.06 -0.62
CA VAL A 58 -7.01 -3.00 0.03
C VAL A 58 -7.34 -1.85 -0.92
N ILE A 59 -6.43 -1.51 -1.83
CA ILE A 59 -6.65 -0.49 -2.85
C ILE A 59 -7.73 -0.91 -3.85
N MET A 60 -7.73 -2.19 -4.25
CA MET A 60 -8.75 -2.74 -5.15
C MET A 60 -10.11 -2.86 -4.46
N ALA A 61 -10.15 -3.37 -3.23
CA ALA A 61 -11.40 -3.54 -2.48
C ALA A 61 -12.17 -2.23 -2.28
N ASP A 62 -11.46 -1.10 -2.10
CA ASP A 62 -12.06 0.23 -1.99
C ASP A 62 -12.72 0.70 -3.31
N ARG A 63 -12.19 0.28 -4.46
CA ARG A 63 -12.77 0.59 -5.77
C ARG A 63 -14.01 -0.26 -6.07
N ASP A 64 -14.04 -1.49 -5.58
CA ASP A 64 -15.18 -2.40 -5.77
C ASP A 64 -16.40 -2.01 -4.91
N ASP A 65 -16.21 -1.31 -3.79
CA ASP A 65 -17.31 -0.81 -2.94
C ASP A 65 -18.18 0.26 -3.65
N GLU A 66 -17.63 0.93 -4.68
CA GLU A 66 -18.38 1.88 -5.53
C GLU A 66 -19.07 1.22 -6.75
N THR A 67 -18.88 -0.08 -6.98
CA THR A 67 -19.62 -0.85 -8.02
C THR A 67 -20.41 -1.99 -7.42
N GLY A 68 -21.40 -1.62 -6.61
CA GLY A 68 -22.63 -2.40 -6.49
C GLY A 68 -23.41 -2.45 -7.82
N ALA A 69 -22.88 -3.10 -8.85
CA ALA A 69 -23.64 -3.54 -10.03
C ALA A 69 -22.87 -4.58 -10.86
N SER A 70 -22.99 -5.86 -10.50
CA SER A 70 -23.74 -6.83 -11.29
C SER A 70 -23.18 -8.23 -11.07
N SER A 71 -23.99 -9.04 -10.40
CA SER A 71 -23.99 -10.49 -10.48
C SER A 71 -23.86 -11.00 -11.93
N SER A 72 -23.13 -12.09 -12.12
CA SER A 72 -23.51 -13.22 -12.99
C SER A 72 -22.69 -14.46 -12.63
#